data_AF-A0A0C2YMR3-F1
#
_entry.id   AF-A0A0C2YMR3-F1
#
_cell.length_a   1.000
_cell.length_b   1.000
_cell.length_c   1.000
_cell.angle_alpha   90.00
_cell.angle_beta   90.00
_cell.angle_gamma   90.00
#
_symmetry.space_group_name_H-M   'P 1'
#
loop_
_entity.id
_entity.type
_entity.pdbx_description
1 polymer ?
#
loop_
_entity_poly.entity_id
_entity_poly.type
_entity_poly.pdbx_seq_one_letter_code
_entity_poly.pdbx_strand_id
1 'polypeptide(L)'
;MSPIGDAIAALKKAADGNSVKRNLKDVVDNVSSCLVLLNSSRPSLSAMEKLQSVFRVLFQELYDVYFSPTLQLSSAVLSTILEEKLCDAYIHGESVLPVEWDKTACTLLSGDLLEDHARNDHHFKAAVGKFLYPVLCRFFFQTHSKVAPQLSVQLCTFAYTVLSDAAYGHSGNQAILRDKAIMGPVRLGAAISNSEDFLITESLLALLARLLATENSISGRSERTKFVQEALGSSKFFKCSRELVAILQEASTSDWDVAATRLIDALSESDIK
;
A
#
# COMPACT_ATOMS: atom_id res chain seq x y z
N MET A 1 -15.42 -17.76 10.48
CA MET A 1 -15.61 -17.56 9.03
C MET A 1 -14.34 -16.94 8.48
N SER A 2 -13.99 -17.17 7.21
CA SER A 2 -12.80 -16.54 6.63
C SER A 2 -13.02 -15.03 6.44
N PRO A 3 -11.99 -14.17 6.54
CA PRO A 3 -12.13 -12.72 6.33
C PRO A 3 -12.79 -12.36 4.99
N ILE A 4 -12.49 -13.14 3.94
CA ILE A 4 -13.13 -13.01 2.62
C ILE A 4 -14.64 -13.32 2.70
N GLY A 5 -15.03 -14.39 3.40
CA GLY A 5 -16.44 -14.76 3.58
C GLY A 5 -17.25 -13.66 4.27
N ASP A 6 -16.69 -13.05 5.31
CA ASP A 6 -17.32 -11.95 6.03
C ASP A 6 -17.46 -10.70 5.15
N ALA A 7 -16.44 -10.38 4.36
CA ALA A 7 -16.48 -9.26 3.43
C ALA A 7 -17.48 -9.48 2.27
N ILE A 8 -17.58 -10.70 1.74
CA ILE A 8 -18.61 -11.07 0.76
C ILE A 8 -20.00 -10.92 1.36
N ALA A 9 -20.21 -11.37 2.61
CA ALA A 9 -21.50 -11.24 3.29
C ALA A 9 -21.89 -9.75 3.48
N ALA A 10 -20.93 -8.89 3.85
CA ALA A 10 -21.14 -7.45 3.95
C ALA A 10 -21.51 -6.83 2.59
N LEU A 11 -20.82 -7.21 1.52
CA LEU A 11 -21.12 -6.74 0.16
C LEU A 11 -22.50 -7.20 -0.32
N LYS A 12 -22.87 -8.47 -0.10
CA LYS A 12 -24.20 -9.00 -0.43
C LYS A 12 -25.31 -8.27 0.33
N LYS A 13 -25.11 -8.02 1.64
CA LYS A 13 -26.05 -7.24 2.45
C LYS A 13 -26.24 -5.82 1.92
N ALA A 14 -25.17 -5.17 1.48
CA ALA A 14 -25.25 -3.84 0.86
C ALA A 14 -26.00 -3.88 -0.48
N ALA A 15 -25.79 -4.93 -1.27
CA ALA A 15 -26.48 -5.13 -2.54
C ALA A 15 -27.99 -5.39 -2.36
N ASP A 16 -28.38 -6.22 -1.39
CA ASP A 16 -29.79 -6.56 -1.12
C ASP A 16 -30.61 -5.35 -0.62
N GLY A 17 -29.97 -4.37 0.01
CA GLY A 17 -30.62 -3.12 0.45
C GLY A 17 -30.99 -2.16 -0.67
N ASN A 18 -30.43 -2.34 -1.88
CA ASN A 18 -30.63 -1.47 -3.03
C ASN A 18 -31.42 -2.19 -4.12
N SER A 19 -32.74 -1.99 -4.15
CA SER A 19 -33.67 -2.65 -5.09
C SER A 19 -33.50 -2.26 -6.58
N VAL A 20 -32.59 -1.32 -6.88
CA VAL A 20 -32.58 -0.58 -8.15
C VAL A 20 -31.71 -1.23 -9.24
N LYS A 21 -30.84 -2.20 -8.94
CA LYS A 21 -29.91 -2.76 -9.96
C LYS A 21 -29.73 -4.28 -9.85
N ARG A 22 -30.64 -5.07 -10.44
CA ARG A 22 -30.51 -6.55 -10.53
C ARG A 22 -29.13 -6.98 -11.07
N ASN A 23 -28.61 -6.26 -12.07
CA ASN A 23 -27.32 -6.54 -12.67
C ASN A 23 -26.16 -6.54 -11.66
N LEU A 24 -26.21 -5.71 -10.60
CA LEU A 24 -25.13 -5.67 -9.61
C LEU A 24 -25.14 -6.87 -8.66
N LYS A 25 -26.31 -7.46 -8.40
CA LYS A 25 -26.38 -8.68 -7.62
C LYS A 25 -25.70 -9.84 -8.36
N ASP A 26 -25.92 -9.92 -9.66
CA ASP A 26 -25.23 -10.89 -10.52
C ASP A 26 -23.71 -10.65 -10.53
N VAL A 27 -23.26 -9.38 -10.54
CA VAL A 27 -21.83 -9.04 -10.41
C VAL A 27 -21.27 -9.52 -9.06
N VAL A 28 -21.96 -9.28 -7.95
CA VAL A 28 -21.54 -9.74 -6.62
C VAL A 28 -21.45 -11.27 -6.56
N ASP A 29 -22.43 -11.98 -7.12
CA ASP A 29 -22.42 -13.43 -7.16
C ASP A 29 -21.31 -13.99 -8.07
N ASN A 30 -21.03 -13.33 -9.20
CA ASN A 30 -19.91 -13.66 -10.09
C ASN A 30 -18.55 -13.46 -9.39
N VAL A 31 -18.36 -12.34 -8.70
CA VAL A 31 -17.18 -12.08 -7.87
C VAL A 31 -17.04 -13.17 -6.80
N SER A 32 -18.11 -13.43 -6.05
CA SER A 32 -18.12 -14.45 -4.99
C SER A 32 -17.76 -15.83 -5.53
N SER A 33 -18.25 -16.21 -6.71
CA SER A 33 -17.95 -17.48 -7.36
C SER A 33 -16.48 -17.55 -7.80
N CYS A 34 -15.94 -16.47 -8.36
CA CYS A 34 -14.56 -16.43 -8.82
C CYS A 34 -13.56 -16.43 -7.66
N LEU A 35 -13.88 -15.80 -6.53
CA LEU A 35 -13.02 -15.79 -5.35
C LEU A 35 -12.79 -17.18 -4.73
N VAL A 36 -13.64 -18.17 -5.05
CA VAL A 36 -13.38 -19.58 -4.67
C VAL A 36 -12.06 -20.09 -5.23
N LEU A 37 -11.57 -19.53 -6.35
CA LEU A 37 -10.27 -19.87 -6.94
C LEU A 37 -9.09 -19.57 -5.99
N LEU A 38 -9.25 -18.63 -5.06
CA LEU A 38 -8.25 -18.36 -4.01
C LEU A 38 -8.12 -19.53 -3.02
N ASN A 39 -9.07 -20.47 -2.97
CA ASN A 39 -8.92 -21.65 -2.12
C ASN A 39 -7.98 -22.69 -2.73
N SER A 40 -7.63 -22.57 -4.01
CA SER A 40 -6.61 -23.42 -4.64
C SER A 40 -5.23 -23.07 -4.10
N SER A 41 -4.43 -24.08 -3.74
CA SER A 41 -3.01 -23.89 -3.45
C SER A 41 -2.20 -23.66 -4.73
N ARG A 42 -2.62 -24.30 -5.83
CA ARG A 42 -1.95 -24.27 -7.14
C ARG A 42 -2.96 -24.00 -8.25
N PRO A 43 -3.48 -22.77 -8.37
CA PRO A 43 -4.38 -22.43 -9.47
C PRO A 43 -3.65 -22.57 -10.82
N SER A 44 -4.40 -22.93 -11.87
CA SER A 44 -3.87 -22.87 -13.23
C SER A 44 -3.69 -21.41 -13.67
N LEU A 45 -2.86 -21.16 -14.69
CA LEU A 45 -2.67 -19.81 -15.24
C LEU A 45 -4.00 -19.21 -15.72
N SER A 46 -4.85 -20.00 -16.37
CA SER A 46 -6.18 -19.54 -16.79
C SER A 46 -7.08 -19.15 -15.60
N ALA A 47 -6.94 -19.82 -14.44
CA ALA A 47 -7.65 -19.43 -13.23
C ALA A 47 -7.12 -18.09 -12.67
N MET A 48 -5.81 -17.86 -12.74
CA MET A 48 -5.18 -16.59 -12.34
C MET A 48 -5.61 -15.44 -13.25
N GLU A 49 -5.60 -15.65 -14.57
CA GLU A 49 -6.09 -14.68 -15.56
C GLU A 49 -7.56 -14.33 -15.32
N LYS A 50 -8.39 -15.33 -14.98
CA LYS A 50 -9.79 -15.10 -14.62
C LYS A 50 -9.93 -14.25 -13.37
N LEU A 51 -9.13 -14.50 -12.32
CA LEU A 51 -9.11 -13.66 -11.11
C LEU A 51 -8.72 -12.22 -11.43
N GLN A 52 -7.64 -12.04 -12.21
CA GLN A 52 -7.17 -10.72 -12.64
C GLN A 52 -8.24 -9.97 -13.44
N SER A 53 -8.93 -10.65 -14.36
CA SER A 53 -10.03 -10.06 -15.13
C SER A 53 -11.19 -9.60 -14.23
N VAL A 54 -11.53 -10.38 -13.20
CA VAL A 54 -12.58 -10.03 -12.24
C VAL A 54 -12.18 -8.81 -11.41
N PHE A 55 -10.93 -8.72 -10.98
CA PHE A 55 -10.42 -7.57 -10.23
C PHE A 55 -10.37 -6.29 -11.07
N ARG A 56 -10.09 -6.38 -12.37
CA ARG A 56 -10.08 -5.19 -13.23
C ARG A 56 -11.48 -4.69 -13.56
N VAL A 57 -12.37 -5.58 -13.95
CA VAL A 57 -13.66 -5.20 -14.54
C VAL A 57 -14.74 -5.12 -13.47
N LEU A 58 -14.95 -6.21 -12.73
CA LEU A 58 -16.11 -6.34 -11.85
C LEU A 58 -15.94 -5.55 -10.55
N PHE A 59 -14.72 -5.46 -10.02
CA PHE A 59 -14.50 -4.67 -8.82
C PHE A 59 -14.73 -3.19 -9.10
N GLN A 60 -14.32 -2.67 -10.26
CA GLN A 60 -14.58 -1.28 -10.67
C GLN A 60 -16.08 -0.94 -10.56
N GLU A 61 -16.94 -1.76 -11.17
CA GLU A 61 -18.39 -1.57 -11.11
C GLU A 61 -18.95 -1.60 -9.68
N LEU A 62 -18.38 -2.45 -8.83
CA LEU A 62 -18.78 -2.56 -7.43
C LEU A 62 -18.27 -1.42 -6.57
N TYR A 63 -17.15 -0.81 -6.92
CA TYR A 63 -16.59 0.30 -6.19
C TYR A 63 -17.39 1.59 -6.42
N ASP A 64 -17.89 1.81 -7.63
CA ASP A 64 -18.75 2.95 -7.96
C ASP A 64 -20.05 2.99 -7.13
N VAL A 65 -20.51 1.83 -6.65
CA VAL A 65 -21.83 1.70 -5.99
C VAL A 65 -21.72 1.29 -4.53
N TYR A 66 -20.77 0.41 -4.20
CA TYR A 66 -20.58 -0.17 -2.87
C TYR A 66 -19.14 0.02 -2.38
N PHE A 67 -18.60 1.22 -2.55
CA PHE A 67 -17.19 1.55 -2.29
C PHE A 67 -16.61 0.90 -1.02
N SER A 68 -17.18 1.18 0.16
CA SER A 68 -16.63 0.67 1.43
C SER A 68 -16.70 -0.87 1.55
N PRO A 69 -17.84 -1.55 1.30
CA PRO A 69 -17.87 -3.02 1.26
C PRO A 69 -16.90 -3.64 0.25
N THR A 70 -16.76 -3.05 -0.94
CA THR A 70 -15.84 -3.54 -1.99
C THR A 70 -14.38 -3.33 -1.59
N LEU A 71 -14.06 -2.23 -0.91
CA LEU A 71 -12.72 -1.97 -0.38
C LEU A 71 -12.36 -2.92 0.76
N GLN A 72 -13.32 -3.23 1.64
CA GLN A 72 -13.16 -4.25 2.68
C GLN A 72 -12.89 -5.63 2.07
N LEU A 73 -13.61 -6.00 0.99
CA LEU A 73 -13.38 -7.24 0.27
C LEU A 73 -11.99 -7.26 -0.39
N SER A 74 -11.59 -6.16 -1.03
CA SER A 74 -10.27 -6.04 -1.66
C SER A 74 -9.15 -6.14 -0.63
N SER A 75 -9.31 -5.53 0.53
CA SER A 75 -8.37 -5.68 1.66
C SER A 75 -8.23 -7.15 2.10
N ALA A 76 -9.36 -7.85 2.29
CA ALA A 76 -9.34 -9.26 2.69
C ALA A 76 -8.66 -10.15 1.62
N VAL A 77 -8.98 -9.94 0.35
CA VAL A 77 -8.37 -10.67 -0.77
C VAL A 77 -6.88 -10.37 -0.87
N LEU A 78 -6.48 -9.11 -0.79
CA LEU A 78 -5.08 -8.70 -0.84
C LEU A 78 -4.28 -9.31 0.30
N SER A 79 -4.82 -9.30 1.53
CA SER A 79 -4.18 -9.92 2.69
C SER A 79 -3.95 -11.41 2.45
N THR A 80 -4.94 -12.14 1.94
CA THR A 80 -4.79 -13.56 1.60
C THR A 80 -3.75 -13.78 0.50
N ILE A 81 -3.72 -12.96 -0.54
CA ILE A 81 -2.71 -13.09 -1.61
C ILE A 81 -1.30 -12.86 -1.07
N LEU A 82 -1.08 -11.75 -0.37
CA LEU A 82 0.25 -11.35 0.09
C LEU A 82 0.77 -12.28 1.20
N GLU A 83 -0.04 -12.54 2.22
CA GLU A 83 0.42 -13.20 3.44
C GLU A 83 0.36 -14.72 3.36
N GLU A 84 -0.57 -15.28 2.57
CA GLU A 84 -0.73 -16.71 2.43
C GLU A 84 -0.18 -17.19 1.10
N LYS A 85 -0.73 -16.71 -0.02
CA LYS A 85 -0.47 -17.32 -1.34
C LYS A 85 0.92 -17.06 -1.88
N LEU A 86 1.39 -15.81 -1.79
CA LEU A 86 2.71 -15.42 -2.27
C LEU A 86 3.81 -16.08 -1.42
N CYS A 87 3.65 -16.05 -0.10
CA CYS A 87 4.55 -16.71 0.85
C CYS A 87 4.61 -18.23 0.63
N ASP A 88 3.45 -18.89 0.49
CA ASP A 88 3.36 -20.34 0.30
C ASP A 88 4.05 -20.78 -1.00
N ALA A 89 3.76 -20.12 -2.12
CA ALA A 89 4.39 -20.41 -3.40
C ALA A 89 5.92 -20.21 -3.36
N TYR A 90 6.39 -19.18 -2.65
CA TYR A 90 7.81 -18.91 -2.47
C TYR A 90 8.51 -19.98 -1.61
N ILE A 91 7.92 -20.35 -0.47
CA ILE A 91 8.47 -21.38 0.44
C ILE A 91 8.57 -22.74 -0.26
N HIS A 92 7.62 -23.05 -1.15
CA HIS A 92 7.62 -24.30 -1.92
C HIS A 92 8.52 -24.26 -3.16
N GLY A 93 9.25 -23.16 -3.41
CA GLY A 93 10.20 -23.04 -4.51
C GLY A 93 9.55 -23.04 -5.89
N GLU A 94 8.29 -22.63 -5.99
CA GLU A 94 7.57 -22.54 -7.25
C GLU A 94 8.06 -21.30 -8.00
N SER A 95 8.57 -21.44 -9.22
CA SER A 95 9.17 -20.29 -9.94
C SER A 95 8.13 -19.37 -10.59
N VAL A 96 6.99 -19.92 -11.01
CA VAL A 96 5.96 -19.18 -11.77
C VAL A 96 4.87 -18.61 -10.85
N LEU A 97 4.44 -19.37 -9.84
CA LEU A 97 3.29 -19.00 -9.04
C LEU A 97 3.48 -17.73 -8.19
N PRO A 98 4.66 -17.45 -7.58
CA PRO A 98 4.88 -16.18 -6.89
C PRO A 98 4.75 -14.98 -7.82
N VAL A 99 5.25 -15.08 -9.05
CA VAL A 99 5.14 -14.02 -10.07
C VAL A 99 3.69 -13.77 -10.43
N GLU A 100 2.89 -14.82 -10.61
CA GLU A 100 1.47 -14.67 -10.91
C GLU A 100 0.66 -14.13 -9.73
N TRP A 101 1.00 -14.50 -8.49
CA TRP A 101 0.37 -13.94 -7.29
C TRP A 101 0.73 -12.47 -7.10
N ASP A 102 1.98 -12.09 -7.33
CA ASP A 102 2.45 -10.70 -7.34
C ASP A 102 1.68 -9.87 -8.37
N LYS A 103 1.58 -10.35 -9.61
CA LYS A 103 0.80 -9.71 -10.68
C LYS A 103 -0.69 -9.58 -10.34
N THR A 104 -1.23 -10.58 -9.64
CA THR A 104 -2.63 -10.59 -9.19
C THR A 104 -2.86 -9.55 -8.09
N ALA A 105 -1.93 -9.43 -7.12
CA ALA A 105 -1.94 -8.37 -6.11
C ALA A 105 -1.79 -6.98 -6.75
N CYS A 106 -0.88 -6.83 -7.73
CA CYS A 106 -0.72 -5.61 -8.51
C CYS A 106 -2.05 -5.22 -9.16
N THR A 107 -2.70 -6.16 -9.85
CA THR A 107 -3.95 -5.90 -10.55
C THR A 107 -5.07 -5.47 -9.60
N LEU A 108 -5.11 -6.01 -8.39
CA LEU A 108 -6.08 -5.62 -7.37
C LEU A 108 -5.81 -4.22 -6.80
N LEU A 109 -4.54 -3.83 -6.64
CA LEU A 109 -4.14 -2.51 -6.16
C LEU A 109 -4.15 -1.43 -7.23
N SER A 110 -3.91 -1.79 -8.49
CA SER A 110 -3.80 -0.87 -9.61
C SER A 110 -5.15 -0.44 -10.18
N GLY A 111 -6.27 -0.97 -9.69
CA GLY A 111 -7.59 -0.62 -10.21
C GLY A 111 -7.78 0.90 -10.22
N ASP A 112 -8.40 1.43 -11.28
CA ASP A 112 -8.57 2.86 -11.59
C ASP A 112 -9.25 3.69 -10.46
N LEU A 113 -9.67 3.02 -9.40
CA LEU A 113 -10.22 3.57 -8.18
C LEU A 113 -9.44 4.69 -7.52
N LEU A 114 -8.11 4.62 -7.57
CA LEU A 114 -7.26 5.59 -6.88
C LEU A 114 -7.02 6.84 -7.71
N GLU A 115 -7.31 6.81 -9.01
CA GLU A 115 -6.99 7.93 -9.89
C GLU A 115 -8.10 8.99 -9.90
N ASP A 116 -9.37 8.58 -10.01
CA ASP A 116 -10.49 9.53 -10.19
C ASP A 116 -11.17 9.97 -8.87
N HIS A 117 -11.24 9.12 -7.85
CA HIS A 117 -11.96 9.42 -6.61
C HIS A 117 -11.07 10.02 -5.49
N ALA A 118 -9.75 9.80 -5.57
CA ALA A 118 -8.85 9.98 -4.43
C ALA A 118 -8.39 11.43 -4.19
N ARG A 119 -8.53 12.34 -5.15
CA ARG A 119 -7.84 13.64 -5.00
C ARG A 119 -8.39 14.47 -3.84
N ASN A 120 -9.71 14.48 -3.59
CA ASN A 120 -10.31 15.35 -2.57
C ASN A 120 -11.41 14.74 -1.67
N ASP A 121 -11.82 13.48 -1.84
CA ASP A 121 -12.85 12.89 -0.97
C ASP A 121 -12.24 12.37 0.36
N HIS A 122 -12.57 13.06 1.46
CA HIS A 122 -12.14 12.66 2.80
C HIS A 122 -12.72 11.31 3.24
N HIS A 123 -13.94 10.95 2.84
CA HIS A 123 -14.53 9.65 3.16
C HIS A 123 -13.81 8.52 2.43
N PHE A 124 -13.45 8.74 1.17
CA PHE A 124 -12.62 7.82 0.40
C PHE A 124 -11.29 7.55 1.12
N LYS A 125 -10.56 8.62 1.44
CA LYS A 125 -9.27 8.54 2.14
C LYS A 125 -9.40 7.83 3.48
N ALA A 126 -10.42 8.16 4.27
CA ALA A 126 -10.66 7.52 5.56
C ALA A 126 -10.95 6.01 5.41
N ALA A 127 -11.68 5.60 4.38
CA ALA A 127 -11.93 4.18 4.12
C ALA A 127 -10.65 3.44 3.70
N VAL A 128 -9.81 4.05 2.84
CA VAL A 128 -8.49 3.49 2.48
C VAL A 128 -7.62 3.33 3.72
N GLY A 129 -7.54 4.36 4.57
CA GLY A 129 -6.82 4.29 5.84
C GLY A 129 -7.34 3.17 6.76
N LYS A 130 -8.65 2.99 6.82
CA LYS A 130 -9.30 1.96 7.65
C LYS A 130 -9.04 0.54 7.14
N PHE A 131 -9.18 0.31 5.84
CA PHE A 131 -9.21 -1.05 5.29
C PHE A 131 -7.88 -1.50 4.70
N LEU A 132 -7.12 -0.63 4.02
CA LEU A 132 -5.89 -1.03 3.33
C LEU A 132 -4.62 -0.84 4.17
N TYR A 133 -4.54 0.18 5.03
CA TYR A 133 -3.30 0.44 5.80
C TYR A 133 -2.87 -0.76 6.67
N PRO A 134 -3.78 -1.48 7.38
CA PRO A 134 -3.34 -2.61 8.19
C PRO A 134 -2.64 -3.70 7.37
N VAL A 135 -3.12 -3.97 6.15
CA VAL A 135 -2.55 -5.00 5.27
C VAL A 135 -1.25 -4.50 4.64
N LEU A 136 -1.26 -3.30 4.05
CA LEU A 136 -0.09 -2.74 3.37
C LEU A 136 1.07 -2.46 4.35
N CYS A 137 0.80 -1.85 5.51
CA CYS A 137 1.85 -1.56 6.48
C CYS A 137 2.41 -2.85 7.10
N ARG A 138 1.56 -3.84 7.37
CA ARG A 138 2.01 -5.15 7.86
C ARG A 138 2.90 -5.85 6.84
N PHE A 139 2.50 -5.88 5.57
CA PHE A 139 3.25 -6.65 4.57
C PHE A 139 4.50 -5.92 4.05
N PHE A 140 4.44 -4.62 3.78
CA PHE A 140 5.56 -3.92 3.11
C PHE A 140 6.57 -3.27 4.06
N PHE A 141 6.23 -3.10 5.34
CA PHE A 141 7.09 -2.41 6.31
C PHE A 141 7.49 -3.27 7.52
N GLN A 142 6.99 -4.51 7.62
CA GLN A 142 7.53 -5.43 8.61
C GLN A 142 8.92 -5.90 8.20
N THR A 143 9.81 -6.00 9.19
CA THR A 143 11.12 -6.60 8.99
C THR A 143 10.92 -8.08 8.75
N HIS A 144 10.83 -8.47 7.47
CA HIS A 144 10.74 -9.88 7.11
C HIS A 144 12.02 -10.60 7.51
N SER A 145 11.88 -11.89 7.81
CA SER A 145 13.04 -12.76 7.91
C SER A 145 13.81 -12.77 6.57
N LYS A 146 15.05 -13.26 6.56
CA LYS A 146 15.87 -13.39 5.33
C LYS A 146 15.21 -14.19 4.19
N VAL A 147 14.07 -14.83 4.46
CA VAL A 147 13.28 -15.63 3.51
C VAL A 147 11.97 -14.89 3.25
N ALA A 148 12.00 -13.90 2.36
CA ALA A 148 10.82 -13.16 1.90
C ALA A 148 10.71 -13.29 0.38
N PRO A 149 9.49 -13.35 -0.19
CA PRO A 149 9.32 -13.32 -1.64
C PRO A 149 9.87 -12.02 -2.21
N GLN A 150 10.56 -12.12 -3.35
CA GLN A 150 10.95 -10.93 -4.12
C GLN A 150 9.69 -10.35 -4.76
N LEU A 151 9.32 -9.13 -4.37
CA LEU A 151 8.17 -8.42 -4.90
C LEU A 151 8.58 -7.67 -6.17
N SER A 152 7.63 -7.50 -7.09
CA SER A 152 7.87 -6.64 -8.25
C SER A 152 7.96 -5.18 -7.81
N VAL A 153 8.75 -4.40 -8.56
CA VAL A 153 8.83 -2.94 -8.41
C VAL A 153 7.43 -2.34 -8.49
N GLN A 154 6.62 -2.79 -9.45
CA GLN A 154 5.26 -2.33 -9.67
C GLN A 154 4.36 -2.52 -8.43
N LEU A 155 4.41 -3.69 -7.79
CA LEU A 155 3.61 -3.96 -6.59
C LEU A 155 3.99 -3.02 -5.45
N CYS A 156 5.30 -2.87 -5.21
CA CYS A 156 5.84 -1.98 -4.18
C CYS A 156 5.42 -0.53 -4.44
N THR A 157 5.61 -0.02 -5.67
CA THR A 157 5.25 1.35 -6.02
C THR A 157 3.76 1.59 -5.84
N PHE A 158 2.88 0.68 -6.27
CA PHE A 158 1.44 0.84 -6.06
C PHE A 158 1.07 0.86 -4.57
N ALA A 159 1.64 -0.05 -3.77
CA ALA A 159 1.39 -0.07 -2.34
C ALA A 159 1.77 1.26 -1.68
N TYR A 160 2.95 1.81 -1.99
CA TYR A 160 3.41 3.07 -1.41
C TYR A 160 2.62 4.28 -1.92
N THR A 161 2.24 4.29 -3.20
CA THR A 161 1.37 5.34 -3.78
C THR A 161 0.00 5.37 -3.12
N VAL A 162 -0.63 4.21 -2.89
CA VAL A 162 -1.90 4.12 -2.14
C VAL A 162 -1.80 4.77 -0.76
N LEU A 163 -0.74 4.46 -0.02
CA LEU A 163 -0.50 5.03 1.31
C LEU A 163 -0.27 6.55 1.24
N SER A 164 0.52 6.99 0.25
CA SER A 164 0.87 8.40 0.05
C SER A 164 -0.36 9.23 -0.30
N ASP A 165 -1.15 8.80 -1.29
CA ASP A 165 -2.29 9.54 -1.80
C ASP A 165 -3.44 9.60 -0.79
N ALA A 166 -3.70 8.49 -0.08
CA ALA A 166 -4.69 8.48 0.98
C ALA A 166 -4.28 9.32 2.20
N ALA A 167 -2.98 9.52 2.44
CA ALA A 167 -2.48 10.40 3.50
C ALA A 167 -2.44 11.88 3.09
N TYR A 168 -2.41 12.19 1.79
CA TYR A 168 -2.27 13.55 1.32
C TYR A 168 -3.46 14.43 1.74
N GLY A 169 -3.18 15.47 2.54
CA GLY A 169 -4.20 16.38 3.06
C GLY A 169 -5.16 15.76 4.10
N HIS A 170 -4.88 14.55 4.60
CA HIS A 170 -5.76 13.85 5.55
C HIS A 170 -5.03 13.55 6.87
N SER A 171 -5.18 14.44 7.86
CA SER A 171 -4.47 14.36 9.15
C SER A 171 -4.67 13.05 9.91
N GLY A 172 -5.87 12.45 9.87
CA GLY A 172 -6.14 11.15 10.51
C GLY A 172 -5.26 10.02 9.97
N ASN A 173 -5.26 9.82 8.65
CA ASN A 173 -4.39 8.88 7.97
C ASN A 173 -2.90 9.16 8.18
N GLN A 174 -2.47 10.43 8.17
CA GLN A 174 -1.09 10.78 8.50
C GLN A 174 -0.73 10.35 9.92
N ALA A 175 -1.61 10.59 10.90
CA ALA A 175 -1.39 10.17 12.27
C ALA A 175 -1.30 8.63 12.40
N ILE A 176 -2.16 7.88 11.70
CA ILE A 176 -2.12 6.42 11.66
C ILE A 176 -0.78 5.92 11.09
N LEU A 177 -0.27 6.51 10.02
CA LEU A 177 1.00 6.10 9.42
C LEU A 177 2.22 6.50 10.26
N ARG A 178 2.15 7.61 11.00
CA ARG A 178 3.18 8.02 11.97
C ARG A 178 3.19 7.12 13.22
N ASP A 179 2.12 6.36 13.48
CA ASP A 179 2.04 5.44 14.61
C ASP A 179 3.05 4.28 14.45
N LYS A 180 3.88 4.09 15.49
CA LYS A 180 4.92 3.04 15.57
C LYS A 180 4.34 1.63 15.57
N ALA A 181 3.09 1.45 15.98
CA ALA A 181 2.40 0.16 15.94
C ALA A 181 2.08 -0.25 14.50
N ILE A 182 1.72 0.70 13.64
CA ILE A 182 1.30 0.46 12.26
C ILE A 182 2.51 0.48 11.32
N MET A 183 3.15 1.63 11.16
CA MET A 183 4.35 1.80 10.34
C MET A 183 5.39 2.58 11.11
N GLY A 184 5.14 3.87 11.33
CA GLY A 184 6.02 4.76 12.06
C GLY A 184 7.30 5.12 11.28
N PRO A 185 8.03 6.14 11.76
CA PRO A 185 9.20 6.67 11.06
C PRO A 185 10.33 5.64 10.91
N VAL A 186 10.57 4.81 11.92
CA VAL A 186 11.68 3.83 11.90
C VAL A 186 11.50 2.76 10.83
N ARG A 187 10.28 2.23 10.66
CA ARG A 187 10.02 1.22 9.60
C ARG A 187 10.06 1.83 8.21
N LEU A 188 9.57 3.06 8.06
CA LEU A 188 9.70 3.82 6.82
C LEU A 188 11.17 4.05 6.45
N GLY A 189 11.99 4.49 7.40
CA GLY A 189 13.43 4.64 7.23
C GLY A 189 14.13 3.34 6.84
N ALA A 190 13.79 2.23 7.50
CA ALA A 190 14.32 0.92 7.15
C ALA A 190 13.90 0.48 5.74
N ALA A 191 12.66 0.75 5.31
CA ALA A 191 12.20 0.45 3.96
C ALA A 191 12.96 1.26 2.90
N ILE A 192 13.21 2.56 3.15
CA ILE A 192 14.03 3.40 2.26
C ILE A 192 15.46 2.86 2.17
N SER A 193 16.08 2.55 3.31
CA SER A 193 17.46 2.06 3.37
C SER A 193 17.68 0.70 2.71
N ASN A 194 16.65 -0.15 2.66
CA ASN A 194 16.75 -1.48 2.05
C ASN A 194 16.30 -1.48 0.58
N SER A 195 15.89 -0.33 0.04
CA SER A 195 15.45 -0.23 -1.34
C SER A 195 16.66 -0.06 -2.26
N GLU A 196 16.81 -0.97 -3.22
CA GLU A 196 17.85 -0.89 -4.27
C GLU A 196 17.28 -0.35 -5.60
N ASP A 197 15.97 -0.15 -5.68
CA ASP A 197 15.28 0.31 -6.88
C ASP A 197 14.89 1.79 -6.75
N PHE A 198 15.20 2.57 -7.79
CA PHE A 198 14.96 4.00 -7.83
C PHE A 198 13.46 4.35 -7.70
N LEU A 199 12.57 3.63 -8.40
CA LEU A 199 11.13 3.93 -8.39
C LEU A 199 10.49 3.61 -7.04
N ILE A 200 10.96 2.53 -6.41
CA ILE A 200 10.55 2.21 -5.03
C ILE A 200 11.01 3.31 -4.08
N THR A 201 12.28 3.72 -4.17
CA THR A 201 12.85 4.77 -3.33
C THR A 201 12.09 6.09 -3.49
N GLU A 202 11.82 6.51 -4.73
CA GLU A 202 11.03 7.70 -5.04
C GLU A 202 9.63 7.63 -4.41
N SER A 203 8.94 6.50 -4.53
CA SER A 203 7.60 6.29 -3.96
C SER A 203 7.61 6.38 -2.43
N LEU A 204 8.63 5.82 -1.78
CA LEU A 204 8.82 5.90 -0.32
C LEU A 204 9.17 7.31 0.15
N LEU A 205 9.98 8.05 -0.61
CA LEU A 205 10.29 9.45 -0.35
C LEU A 205 9.03 10.32 -0.52
N ALA A 206 8.21 10.08 -1.54
CA ALA A 206 6.92 10.76 -1.69
C ALA A 206 6.02 10.53 -0.47
N LEU A 207 5.91 9.28 0.00
CA LEU A 207 5.20 8.95 1.24
C LEU A 207 5.79 9.69 2.46
N LEU A 208 7.12 9.72 2.60
CA LEU A 208 7.81 10.45 3.66
C LEU A 208 7.39 11.93 3.66
N ALA A 209 7.37 12.58 2.50
CA ALA A 209 6.96 13.97 2.34
C ALA A 209 5.55 14.24 2.87
N ARG A 210 4.59 13.35 2.55
CA ARG A 210 3.20 13.47 3.01
C ARG A 210 3.07 13.34 4.53
N LEU A 211 4.03 12.66 5.16
CA LEU A 211 4.05 12.44 6.60
C LEU A 211 4.86 13.48 7.38
N LEU A 212 5.58 14.38 6.72
CA LEU A 212 6.20 15.50 7.41
C LEU A 212 5.13 16.43 7.98
N ALA A 213 5.28 16.84 9.25
CA ALA A 213 4.42 17.87 9.80
C ALA A 213 4.66 19.18 9.04
N THR A 214 3.58 19.81 8.60
CA THR A 214 3.59 21.04 7.78
C THR A 214 3.21 22.28 8.60
N GLU A 215 2.90 22.12 9.88
CA GLU A 215 2.55 23.25 10.74
C GLU A 215 3.78 24.09 11.08
N ASN A 216 3.72 25.38 10.76
CA ASN A 216 4.75 26.36 11.13
C ASN A 216 4.72 26.74 12.63
N SER A 217 4.00 25.98 13.45
CA SER A 217 3.98 26.10 14.90
C SER A 217 5.31 25.60 15.51
N ILE A 218 5.61 26.01 16.73
CA ILE A 218 6.78 25.49 17.47
C ILE A 218 6.63 23.97 17.69
N SER A 219 5.42 23.52 18.00
CA SER A 219 5.09 22.09 18.14
C SER A 219 5.28 21.34 16.82
N GLY A 220 4.75 21.86 15.71
CA GLY A 220 4.87 21.22 14.39
C GLY A 220 6.31 21.08 13.92
N ARG A 221 7.15 22.09 14.14
CA ARG A 221 8.59 22.00 13.87
C ARG A 221 9.29 20.96 14.74
N SER A 222 8.97 20.89 16.03
CA SER A 222 9.52 19.87 16.94
C SER A 222 9.12 18.45 16.51
N GLU A 223 7.85 18.25 16.16
CA GLU A 223 7.34 16.97 15.67
C GLU A 223 7.99 16.55 14.34
N ARG A 224 8.14 17.49 13.40
CA ARG A 224 8.86 17.27 12.14
C ARG A 224 10.29 16.81 12.42
N THR A 225 11.03 17.55 13.24
CA THR A 225 12.42 17.22 13.59
C THR A 225 12.52 15.83 14.22
N LYS A 226 11.62 15.51 15.15
CA LYS A 226 11.58 14.18 15.78
C LYS A 226 11.31 13.09 14.76
N PHE A 227 10.31 13.27 13.90
CA PHE A 227 9.96 12.29 12.87
C PHE A 227 11.10 12.05 11.88
N VAL A 228 11.73 13.11 11.38
CA VAL A 228 12.90 13.05 10.48
C VAL A 228 14.08 12.34 11.15
N GLN A 229 14.37 12.67 12.41
CA GLN A 229 15.46 12.04 13.15
C GLN A 229 15.21 10.54 13.38
N GLU A 230 13.97 10.15 13.68
CA GLU A 230 13.61 8.74 13.86
C GLU A 230 13.65 7.96 12.53
N ALA A 231 13.29 8.59 11.40
CA ALA A 231 13.26 7.94 10.09
C ALA A 231 14.66 7.83 9.46
N LEU A 232 15.40 8.94 9.37
CA LEU A 232 16.65 9.02 8.59
C LEU A 232 17.90 9.19 9.46
N GLY A 233 17.76 9.44 10.76
CA GLY A 233 18.88 9.75 11.64
C GLY A 233 19.72 8.55 12.10
N SER A 234 19.32 7.32 11.76
CA SER A 234 20.03 6.10 12.16
C SER A 234 21.22 5.85 11.23
N SER A 235 22.45 5.94 11.76
CA SER A 235 23.66 5.56 11.03
C SER A 235 23.77 4.06 10.73
N LYS A 236 22.91 3.23 11.34
CA LYS A 236 22.79 1.80 11.00
C LYS A 236 22.10 1.59 9.65
N PHE A 237 21.23 2.52 9.26
CA PHE A 237 20.49 2.47 8.01
C PHE A 237 21.18 3.35 6.96
N PHE A 238 21.59 4.56 7.33
CA PHE A 238 22.16 5.52 6.38
C PHE A 238 23.54 5.99 6.82
N LYS A 239 24.58 5.73 6.01
CA LYS A 239 25.92 6.30 6.27
C LYS A 239 25.90 7.83 6.19
N CYS A 240 25.08 8.38 5.29
CA CYS A 240 24.83 9.80 5.10
C CYS A 240 23.72 10.37 6.02
N SER A 241 23.36 9.70 7.13
CA SER A 241 22.21 10.10 7.97
C SER A 241 22.19 11.57 8.40
N ARG A 242 23.36 12.17 8.68
CA ARG A 242 23.45 13.59 9.04
C ARG A 242 23.04 14.52 7.90
N GLU A 243 23.46 14.19 6.68
CA GLU A 243 23.14 14.95 5.48
C GLU A 243 21.66 14.82 5.13
N LEU A 244 21.11 13.60 5.17
CA LEU A 244 19.68 13.36 4.94
C LEU A 244 18.79 14.16 5.90
N VAL A 245 19.15 14.17 7.19
CA VAL A 245 18.43 14.95 8.21
C VAL A 245 18.56 16.45 7.93
N ALA A 246 19.73 16.94 7.56
CA ALA A 246 19.95 18.36 7.23
C ALA A 246 19.09 18.81 6.04
N ILE A 247 19.07 18.03 4.95
CA ILE A 247 18.25 18.31 3.76
C ILE A 247 16.78 18.50 4.16
N LEU A 248 16.22 17.62 4.99
CA LEU A 248 14.81 17.70 5.38
C LEU A 248 14.50 18.75 6.45
N GLN A 249 15.48 19.16 7.24
CA GLN A 249 15.32 20.26 8.20
C GLN A 249 15.34 21.63 7.49
N GLU A 250 16.10 21.75 6.41
CA GLU A 250 16.17 22.96 5.57
C GLU A 250 15.01 23.06 4.59
N ALA A 251 14.50 21.92 4.09
CA ALA A 251 13.49 21.88 3.06
C ALA A 251 12.14 22.44 3.55
N SER A 252 11.63 23.43 2.83
CA SER A 252 10.21 23.78 2.89
C SER A 252 9.37 22.68 2.25
N THR A 253 8.08 22.60 2.59
CA THR A 253 7.16 21.66 1.95
C THR A 253 6.87 21.99 0.47
N SER A 254 7.14 23.23 0.04
CA SER A 254 6.96 23.66 -1.35
C SER A 254 8.12 23.26 -2.27
N ASP A 255 9.28 22.93 -1.70
CA ASP A 255 10.50 22.59 -2.47
C ASP A 255 10.76 21.07 -2.47
N TRP A 256 9.71 20.26 -2.40
CA TRP A 256 9.85 18.82 -2.24
C TRP A 256 10.66 18.17 -3.35
N ASP A 257 10.47 18.57 -4.61
CA ASP A 257 11.19 17.97 -5.75
C ASP A 257 12.71 18.20 -5.63
N VAL A 258 13.11 19.40 -5.17
CA VAL A 258 14.53 19.73 -4.92
C VAL A 258 15.07 18.92 -3.74
N ALA A 259 14.29 18.82 -2.66
CA ALA A 259 14.68 18.04 -1.48
C ALA A 259 14.81 16.54 -1.81
N ALA A 260 13.87 15.98 -2.58
CA ALA A 260 13.87 14.59 -3.01
C ALA A 260 15.09 14.27 -3.88
N THR A 261 15.42 15.16 -4.83
CA THR A 261 16.63 15.02 -5.67
C THR A 261 17.88 14.99 -4.80
N ARG A 262 18.04 15.95 -3.88
CA ARG A 262 19.19 15.99 -2.95
C ARG A 262 19.27 14.74 -2.05
N LEU A 263 18.13 14.20 -1.63
CA LEU A 263 18.09 12.97 -0.84
C LEU A 263 18.56 11.76 -1.65
N ILE A 264 18.09 11.63 -2.90
CA ILE A 264 18.48 10.55 -3.80
C ILE A 264 19.99 10.64 -4.12
N ASP A 265 20.50 11.83 -4.39
CA ASP A 265 21.93 12.06 -4.63
C ASP A 265 22.76 11.60 -3.43
N ALA A 266 22.40 12.05 -2.22
CA ALA A 266 23.11 11.68 -0.98
C ALA A 266 23.02 10.18 -0.66
N LEU A 267 21.89 9.52 -0.97
CA LEU A 267 21.75 8.07 -0.83
C LEU A 267 22.69 7.35 -1.82
N SER A 268 22.63 7.73 -3.09
CA SER A 268 23.41 7.13 -4.19
C SER A 268 24.92 7.25 -3.95
N GLU A 269 25.40 8.44 -3.55
CA GLU A 269 26.81 8.67 -3.23
C GLU A 269 27.30 7.82 -2.05
N SER A 270 26.42 7.52 -1.09
CA SER A 270 26.79 6.75 0.11
C SER A 270 26.86 5.23 -0.13
N ASP A 271 26.26 4.75 -1.22
CA ASP A 271 26.23 3.36 -1.63
C ASP A 271 27.34 2.99 -2.63
N ILE A 272 27.85 3.97 -3.38
CA ILE A 272 29.03 3.80 -4.24
C ILE A 272 30.25 3.52 -3.36
N LYS A 273 30.83 2.32 -3.52
CA LYS A 273 32.13 1.91 -2.97
C LYS A 273 33.20 1.91 -4.04
#